data_AF-A0A8T5B945-F1
#
_entry.id   AF-A0A8T5B945-F1
#
_cell.length_a   1.000
_cell.length_b   1.000
_cell.length_c   1.000
_cell.angle_alpha   90.00
_cell.angle_beta   90.00
_cell.angle_gamma   90.00
#
_symmetry.space_group_name_H-M   'P 1'
#
loop_
_entity.id
_entity.type
_entity.pdbx_description
1 polymer ?
#
loop_
_entity_poly.entity_id
_entity_poly.type
_entity_poly.pdbx_seq_one_letter_code
_entity_poly.pdbx_strand_id
1 'polypeptide(L)' 'MKLVTVLLPEAYLEGLDELVRQNMYPSRSAAIRAAVRDLLKRELWSKP' A
#
# COMPACT_ATOMS: atom_id res chain seq x y z
N MET A 1 -3.51 15.05 1.77
CA MET A 1 -3.57 13.86 0.89
C MET A 1 -4.53 14.15 -0.25
N LYS A 2 -4.32 13.60 -1.46
CA LYS A 2 -5.28 13.67 -2.57
C LYS A 2 -5.94 12.30 -2.76
N LEU A 3 -7.21 12.27 -3.16
CA LEU A 3 -7.92 11.03 -3.48
C LEU A 3 -7.39 10.49 -4.82
N VAL A 4 -7.07 9.20 -4.85
CA VAL A 4 -6.64 8.48 -6.04
C VAL A 4 -7.43 7.18 -6.09
N THR A 5 -8.02 6.87 -7.24
CA THR A 5 -8.72 5.60 -7.49
C THR A 5 -7.83 4.71 -8.34
N VAL A 6 -7.64 3.46 -7.93
CA VAL A 6 -6.91 2.44 -8.68
C VAL A 6 -7.74 1.18 -8.76
N LEU A 7 -7.61 0.45 -9.86
CA LEU A 7 -8.17 -0.89 -10.01
C LEU A 7 -7.07 -1.91 -9.70
N LEU A 8 -7.37 -2.88 -8.84
CA LEU A 8 -6.46 -3.94 -8.45
C LEU A 8 -7.17 -5.30 -8.62
N PRO A 9 -6.43 -6.38 -8.95
CA PRO A 9 -6.97 -7.73 -8.89
C PRO A 9 -7.55 -8.05 -7.51
N GLU A 10 -8.62 -8.84 -7.48
CA GLU A 10 -9.33 -9.22 -6.26
C GLU A 10 -8.41 -9.87 -5.22
N ALA A 11 -7.55 -10.80 -5.65
CA ALA A 11 -6.57 -11.46 -4.79
C ALA A 11 -5.64 -10.46 -4.05
N TYR A 12 -5.37 -9.29 -4.61
CA TYR A 12 -4.54 -8.27 -3.95
C TYR A 12 -5.35 -7.51 -2.91
N LEU A 13 -6.64 -7.26 -3.17
CA LEU A 13 -7.54 -6.66 -2.19
C LEU A 13 -7.72 -7.59 -0.98
N GLU A 14 -7.90 -8.89 -1.22
CA GLU A 14 -7.97 -9.91 -0.16
C GLU A 14 -6.70 -9.94 0.69
N GLY A 15 -5.52 -9.92 0.06
CA GLY A 15 -4.25 -9.83 0.78
C GLY A 15 -4.13 -8.56 1.63
N LEU A 16 -4.60 -7.41 1.13
CA LEU A 16 -4.62 -6.16 1.89
C LEU A 16 -5.62 -6.21 3.06
N ASP A 17 -6.78 -6.84 2.86
CA ASP A 17 -7.79 -7.03 3.90
C ASP A 17 -7.26 -7.95 5.02
N GLU A 18 -6.50 -8.99 4.67
CA GLU A 18 -5.84 -9.87 5.64
C GLU A 18 -4.80 -9.13 6.50
N LEU A 19 -3.99 -8.26 5.90
CA LEU A 19 -3.04 -7.42 6.65
C LEU A 19 -3.75 -6.50 7.66
N VAL A 20 -4.93 -5.99 7.31
CA VAL A 20 -5.74 -5.17 8.22
C VAL A 20 -6.36 -6.04 9.31
N ARG A 21 -6.88 -7.23 8.96
CA ARG A 21 -7.46 -8.19 9.90
C ARG A 21 -6.46 -8.62 10.97
N GLN A 22 -5.20 -8.76 10.60
CA GLN A 22 -4.09 -9.07 11.52
C GLN A 22 -3.63 -7.85 12.35
N ASN A 23 -4.30 -6.70 12.26
CA ASN A 23 -3.91 -5.43 12.88
C ASN A 23 -2.50 -4.93 12.48
N MET A 24 -1.93 -5.40 11.36
CA MET A 24 -0.63 -4.91 10.87
C MET A 24 -0.75 -3.49 10.31
N TYR A 25 -1.91 -3.16 9.74
CA TYR A 25 -2.22 -1.82 9.27
C TYR A 25 -3.64 -1.42 9.69
N PRO A 26 -3.87 -0.12 9.96
CA PRO A 26 -5.19 0.37 10.39
C PRO A 26 -6.23 0.40 9.25
N SER A 27 -5.80 0.28 7.99
CA SER A 27 -6.68 0.23 6.81
C SER A 27 -5.90 -0.19 5.56
N ARG A 28 -6.62 -0.66 4.53
CA ARG A 28 -6.07 -0.92 3.20
C ARG A 28 -5.34 0.30 2.64
N SER A 29 -5.92 1.48 2.79
CA SER A 29 -5.32 2.73 2.34
C SER A 29 -3.99 3.04 3.05
N ALA A 30 -3.82 2.65 4.33
CA ALA A 30 -2.56 2.80 5.03
C ALA A 30 -1.49 1.83 4.50
N ALA A 31 -1.86 0.56 4.27
CA ALA A 31 -0.99 -0.44 3.66
C ALA A 31 -0.53 -0.04 2.26
N ILE A 32 -1.44 0.41 1.39
CA ILE A 32 -1.13 0.89 0.04
C ILE A 32 -0.16 2.08 0.09
N ARG A 33 -0.41 3.06 0.96
CA ARG A 33 0.51 4.21 1.10
C ARG A 33 1.89 3.80 1.59
N ALA A 34 1.97 2.81 2.48
CA ALA A 34 3.25 2.26 2.93
C ALA A 34 4.01 1.61 1.77
N ALA A 35 3.35 0.73 1.02
CA ALA A 35 3.92 0.08 -0.16
C ALA A 35 4.43 1.09 -1.21
N VAL A 36 3.63 2.12 -1.52
CA VAL A 36 4.03 3.19 -2.46
C VAL A 36 5.24 3.96 -1.94
N ARG A 37 5.26 4.36 -0.67
CA ARG A 37 6.39 5.07 -0.08
C ARG A 37 7.67 4.23 -0.12
N ASP A 38 7.57 2.95 0.24
CA ASP A 38 8.72 2.07 0.33
C ASP A 38 9.30 1.78 -1.07
N LEU A 39 8.43 1.65 -2.09
CA LEU A 39 8.83 1.61 -3.50
C LEU A 39 9.57 2.89 -3.93
N LEU A 40 9.00 4.07 -3.67
CA LEU A 40 9.62 5.36 -4.05
C LEU A 40 10.96 5.57 -3.37
N LYS A 41 11.05 5.22 -2.08
CA LYS A 41 12.31 5.28 -1.34
C LYS A 41 13.36 4.39 -2.00
N ARG A 42 13.02 3.16 -2.38
CA ARG A 42 13.95 2.19 -2.98
C ARG A 42 14.39 2.59 -4.39
N GLU A 43 13.46 3.00 -5.25
CA GLU A 43 13.72 3.13 -6.69
C GLU A 43 14.12 4.55 -7.13
N LEU A 44 13.62 5.58 -6.43
CA LEU A 44 13.73 6.96 -6.84
C LEU A 44 14.59 7.78 -5.86
N TRP A 45 14.32 7.72 -4.56
CA TRP A 45 14.91 8.66 -3.59
C TRP A 45 16.16 8.13 -2.87
N SER A 46 16.50 6.86 -3.03
CA SER A 46 17.74 6.27 -2.50
C SER A 46 18.85 6.10 -3.54
N LYS A 47 18.65 6.64 -4.77
CA LYS A 47 19.73 6.77 -5.76
C LYS A 47 20.55 8.03 -5.45
N PRO A 48 21.89 7.98 -5.55
CA PRO A 48 22.75 9.14 -5.35
C PRO A 48 22.50 10.23 -6.40
#